data_AF-A0A166A6B2-F1
#
_entry.id   AF-A0A166A6B2-F1
#
_cell.length_a   1.000
_cell.length_b   1.000
_cell.length_c   1.000
_cell.angle_alpha   90.00
_cell.angle_beta   90.00
_cell.angle_gamma   90.00
#
_symmetry.space_group_name_H-M   'P 1'
#
loop_
_entity.id
_entity.type
_entity.pdbx_description
1 polymer ?
#
loop_
_entity_poly.entity_id
_entity_poly.type
_entity_poly.pdbx_seq_one_letter_code
_entity_poly.pdbx_strand_id
1 'polypeptide(L)'
;MHSRAAGAARSVRAARHAPVQALTSSGAHPAPRKTHPSPHLALEEGLAPRNPIAQDDLNALKKLTKRTIKAAAKGAAWPGWKQPAAAEDDALWRDTGRPTDVPSEKKEQFMATSHSDIAPTVIYGDSEDTYIRPGSFVELRRNQMTTLAVLLRSTLKDTKPTFASLTASGEVFTHDASDSMWVSPDFVTPDIVEQCGIGDAPETAAQHSARVHVVRQLRRFERKFERKQSEYGSRFPKLYDELRNPDPAEWAEVKTADVAAKLKGSSPTVVDGLAAHRLLMDDSFHYLAHPRAHRVAQSFLVRPLNDVRNHERVIEMFRDPDNAQIESFVRKARSLLQFFNERDKSAQHPPRPASSSHNLPKFDEDDQRIILFLRQAAMSRRSVQRDWYLAHAMRLLKKVAFFTSGKALTHSDVFSFLKAIGVAAPWEDESWTMPHMYALSKGAPGSSAREQRHEQLAQQRPTPEAALTLTPNADEFYPRDIMQDLRRDFGDMPVYVIDDPEAKELDDGVSVEPVEGSSDESWIHIHIADPTMYLHPQHEISAFARQIATTVVTPQVLDRILAP
;
A
#
# COMPACT_ATOMS: atom_id res chain seq x y z
N MET A 1 -49.77 -11.69 49.48
CA MET A 1 -50.22 -10.29 49.58
C MET A 1 -50.03 -9.66 48.20
N HIS A 2 -51.00 -9.85 47.27
CA HIS A 2 -52.09 -8.91 46.90
C HIS A 2 -51.55 -7.54 46.45
N SER A 3 -51.81 -6.97 45.25
CA SER A 3 -52.79 -7.16 44.17
C SER A 3 -52.17 -6.71 42.81
N ARG A 4 -52.39 -7.36 41.64
CA ARG A 4 -53.47 -7.13 40.61
C ARG A 4 -53.64 -5.64 40.21
N ALA A 5 -53.76 -5.22 38.94
CA ALA A 5 -54.21 -5.89 37.70
C ALA A 5 -53.89 -5.11 36.39
N ALA A 6 -53.92 -5.85 35.27
CA ALA A 6 -54.42 -5.54 33.89
C ALA A 6 -53.91 -4.28 33.13
N GLY A 7 -53.68 -4.27 31.82
CA GLY A 7 -53.91 -5.22 30.71
C GLY A 7 -54.01 -4.41 29.40
N ALA A 8 -53.64 -5.01 28.26
CA ALA A 8 -54.19 -4.83 26.90
C ALA A 8 -53.10 -4.91 25.80
N ALA A 9 -53.23 -5.95 24.99
CA ALA A 9 -52.54 -6.13 23.72
C ALA A 9 -53.10 -5.17 22.65
N ARG A 10 -52.24 -4.67 21.75
CA ARG A 10 -52.65 -4.21 20.42
C ARG A 10 -51.55 -4.48 19.39
N SER A 11 -51.98 -5.11 18.31
CA SER A 11 -51.23 -5.52 17.12
C SER A 11 -50.57 -4.35 16.38
N VAL A 12 -49.29 -4.50 16.01
CA VAL A 12 -48.63 -3.61 15.04
C VAL A 12 -48.76 -4.24 13.65
N ARG A 13 -49.41 -3.49 12.77
CA ARG A 13 -49.77 -3.85 11.39
C ARG A 13 -48.60 -3.45 10.48
N ALA A 14 -48.08 -4.41 9.73
CA ALA A 14 -47.07 -4.17 8.69
C ALA A 14 -47.68 -3.35 7.54
N ALA A 15 -47.12 -2.17 7.27
CA ALA A 15 -47.44 -1.37 6.10
C ALA A 15 -46.46 -1.70 4.97
N ARG A 16 -47.01 -2.19 3.86
CA ARG A 16 -46.30 -2.47 2.60
C ARG A 16 -46.00 -1.15 1.88
N HIS A 17 -44.76 -0.96 1.46
CA HIS A 17 -44.38 0.08 0.51
C HIS A 17 -44.97 -0.23 -0.87
N ALA A 18 -45.72 0.74 -1.42
CA ALA A 18 -46.18 0.77 -2.80
C ALA A 18 -45.27 1.71 -3.63
N PRO A 19 -45.07 1.44 -4.93
CA PRO A 19 -44.11 2.14 -5.77
C PRO A 19 -44.63 3.50 -6.24
N VAL A 20 -43.75 4.51 -6.24
CA VAL A 20 -44.05 5.85 -6.76
C VAL A 20 -44.04 5.80 -8.30
N GLN A 21 -45.19 6.17 -8.89
CA GLN A 21 -45.39 6.32 -10.32
C GLN A 21 -44.64 7.55 -10.86
N ALA A 22 -44.01 7.35 -12.01
CA ALA A 22 -43.42 8.41 -12.83
C ALA A 22 -44.52 9.33 -13.38
N LEU A 23 -44.42 10.63 -13.11
CA LEU A 23 -45.19 11.67 -13.78
C LEU A 23 -44.38 12.21 -14.96
N THR A 24 -44.92 12.01 -16.16
CA THR A 24 -44.45 12.62 -17.40
C THR A 24 -44.84 14.10 -17.42
N SER A 25 -43.88 14.99 -17.67
CA SER A 25 -44.17 16.32 -18.22
C SER A 25 -43.15 16.72 -19.27
N SER A 26 -43.69 17.31 -20.32
CA SER A 26 -43.09 17.60 -21.61
C SER A 26 -42.39 18.96 -21.65
N GLY A 27 -41.22 19.01 -22.31
CA GLY A 27 -40.84 20.08 -23.23
C GLY A 27 -40.34 21.40 -22.65
N ALA A 28 -39.02 21.59 -22.67
CA ALA A 28 -38.33 22.73 -23.31
C ALA A 28 -36.81 22.58 -23.13
N HIS A 29 -36.07 22.47 -24.24
CA HIS A 29 -34.61 22.55 -24.24
C HIS A 29 -34.13 23.97 -23.93
N PRO A 30 -33.07 24.12 -23.12
CA PRO A 30 -32.04 25.10 -23.41
C PRO A 30 -30.65 24.44 -23.59
N ALA A 31 -29.82 25.14 -24.37
CA ALA A 31 -28.52 24.77 -24.91
C ALA A 31 -27.47 24.20 -23.91
N PRO A 32 -26.47 23.43 -24.37
CA PRO A 32 -25.47 22.82 -23.49
C PRO A 32 -24.58 23.89 -22.82
N ARG A 33 -24.58 23.90 -21.48
CA ARG A 33 -23.56 24.58 -20.67
C ARG A 33 -22.20 23.92 -20.91
N LYS A 34 -21.21 24.73 -21.25
CA LYS A 34 -19.79 24.36 -21.28
C LYS A 34 -19.36 23.91 -19.88
N THR A 35 -18.99 22.65 -19.74
CA THR A 35 -18.30 22.13 -18.57
C THR A 35 -16.83 22.56 -18.64
N HIS A 36 -16.37 23.29 -17.63
CA HIS A 36 -14.95 23.54 -17.40
C HIS A 36 -14.24 22.23 -16.98
N PRO A 37 -13.02 21.94 -17.48
CA PRO A 37 -12.27 20.75 -17.12
C PRO A 37 -11.61 20.90 -15.73
N SER A 38 -11.65 19.82 -14.95
CA SER A 38 -10.90 19.63 -13.70
C SER A 38 -9.38 19.70 -13.93
N PRO A 39 -8.58 20.16 -12.94
CA PRO A 39 -7.16 20.42 -13.13
C PRO A 39 -6.33 19.13 -13.02
N HIS A 40 -5.96 18.56 -14.16
CA HIS A 40 -4.73 17.78 -14.28
C HIS A 40 -3.60 18.75 -14.71
N LEU A 41 -2.69 19.09 -13.79
CA LEU A 41 -1.38 19.67 -14.14
C LEU A 41 -0.50 18.54 -14.70
N ALA A 42 -0.22 18.55 -16.01
CA ALA A 42 0.83 19.32 -16.67
C ALA A 42 2.15 18.53 -16.74
N LEU A 43 2.21 17.67 -17.74
CA LEU A 43 3.46 17.21 -18.36
C LEU A 43 3.22 17.02 -19.87
N GLU A 44 2.64 18.03 -20.52
CA GLU A 44 2.63 18.11 -21.99
C GLU A 44 2.75 19.57 -22.43
N GLU A 45 3.96 20.13 -22.37
CA GLU A 45 4.36 21.14 -23.34
C GLU A 45 5.61 20.64 -24.06
N GLY A 46 5.44 20.20 -25.31
CA GLY A 46 6.56 19.79 -26.15
C GLY A 46 6.29 18.77 -27.27
N LEU A 47 5.05 18.32 -27.51
CA LEU A 47 4.75 17.48 -28.67
C LEU A 47 3.61 18.08 -29.48
N ALA A 48 3.96 18.64 -30.64
CA ALA A 48 3.00 19.00 -31.68
C ALA A 48 2.04 17.83 -31.94
N PRO A 49 0.75 18.07 -32.24
CA PRO A 49 -0.22 17.02 -32.44
C PRO A 49 0.27 16.06 -33.52
N ARG A 50 0.53 14.81 -33.14
CA ARG A 50 0.77 13.74 -34.11
C ARG A 50 -0.46 13.64 -34.98
N ASN A 51 -0.26 13.78 -36.30
CA ASN A 51 -1.29 13.77 -37.31
C ASN A 51 -2.39 12.73 -37.00
N PRO A 52 -3.68 13.05 -37.15
CA PRO A 52 -4.73 12.05 -37.07
C PRO A 52 -4.40 10.92 -38.05
N ILE A 53 -4.52 9.67 -37.58
CA ILE A 53 -4.35 8.47 -38.42
C ILE A 53 -5.17 8.69 -39.68
N ALA A 54 -4.55 8.60 -40.85
CA ALA A 54 -5.22 8.83 -42.12
C ALA A 54 -6.46 7.93 -42.19
N GLN A 55 -7.58 8.45 -42.70
CA GLN A 55 -8.85 7.72 -42.71
C GLN A 55 -8.72 6.35 -43.41
N ASP A 56 -7.81 6.24 -44.36
CA ASP A 56 -7.48 5.00 -45.06
C ASP A 56 -6.75 3.98 -44.18
N ASP A 57 -5.87 4.44 -43.28
CA ASP A 57 -5.22 3.60 -42.27
C ASP A 57 -6.22 3.13 -41.22
N LEU A 58 -7.15 3.98 -40.79
CA LEU A 58 -8.23 3.61 -39.88
C LEU A 58 -9.19 2.59 -40.52
N ASN A 59 -9.49 2.77 -41.81
CA ASN A 59 -10.29 1.83 -42.59
C ASN A 59 -9.55 0.50 -42.81
N ALA A 60 -8.23 0.53 -43.05
CA ALA A 60 -7.38 -0.64 -43.14
C ALA A 60 -7.33 -1.39 -41.80
N LEU A 61 -7.24 -0.67 -40.68
CA LEU A 61 -7.28 -1.24 -39.34
C LEU A 61 -8.63 -1.92 -39.05
N LYS A 62 -9.75 -1.26 -39.33
CA LYS A 62 -11.09 -1.84 -39.16
C LYS A 62 -11.30 -3.08 -40.04
N LYS A 63 -10.74 -3.08 -41.25
CA LYS A 63 -10.80 -4.21 -42.18
C LYS A 63 -9.91 -5.36 -41.71
N LEU A 64 -8.74 -5.05 -41.13
CA LEU A 64 -7.86 -6.02 -40.48
C LEU A 64 -8.56 -6.63 -39.27
N THR A 65 -9.11 -5.84 -38.35
CA THR A 65 -9.85 -6.30 -37.17
C THR A 65 -11.04 -7.17 -37.54
N LYS A 66 -11.85 -6.79 -38.54
CA LYS A 66 -12.95 -7.65 -39.04
C LYS A 66 -12.45 -8.96 -39.64
N ARG A 67 -11.30 -8.96 -40.34
CA ARG A 67 -10.68 -10.19 -40.86
C ARG A 67 -10.11 -11.05 -39.73
N THR A 68 -9.56 -10.45 -38.68
CA THR A 68 -9.08 -11.12 -37.48
C THR A 68 -10.21 -11.81 -36.74
N ILE A 69 -11.34 -11.13 -36.51
CA ILE A 69 -12.56 -11.69 -35.91
C ILE A 69 -13.08 -12.86 -36.75
N LYS A 70 -13.12 -12.71 -38.08
CA LYS A 70 -13.62 -13.75 -39.00
C LYS A 70 -12.68 -14.95 -39.14
N ALA A 71 -11.37 -14.76 -38.98
CA ALA A 71 -10.36 -15.83 -38.99
C ALA A 71 -10.33 -16.59 -37.67
N ALA A 72 -10.43 -15.88 -36.53
CA ALA A 72 -10.57 -16.47 -35.20
C ALA A 72 -11.85 -17.30 -35.08
N ALA A 73 -12.98 -16.82 -35.62
CA ALA A 73 -14.24 -17.56 -35.66
C ALA A 73 -14.23 -18.80 -36.57
N LYS A 74 -13.24 -18.95 -37.46
CA LYS A 74 -13.12 -20.08 -38.40
C LYS A 74 -11.94 -21.01 -38.13
N GLY A 75 -11.14 -20.76 -37.10
CA GLY A 75 -9.96 -21.58 -36.76
C GLY A 75 -8.90 -21.65 -37.88
N ALA A 76 -8.87 -20.69 -38.81
CA ALA A 76 -7.94 -20.72 -39.95
C ALA A 76 -6.61 -20.02 -39.61
N ALA A 77 -5.50 -20.66 -39.98
CA ALA A 77 -4.14 -20.11 -39.82
C ALA A 77 -3.93 -18.84 -40.66
N TRP A 78 -3.27 -17.85 -40.06
CA TRP A 78 -3.04 -16.51 -40.61
C TRP A 78 -2.02 -16.54 -41.77
N PRO A 79 -2.23 -15.80 -42.88
CA PRO A 79 -1.20 -15.66 -43.92
C PRO A 79 -0.10 -14.70 -43.44
N GLY A 80 1.12 -15.21 -43.27
CA GLY A 80 2.31 -14.42 -42.93
C GLY A 80 2.90 -14.65 -41.53
N TRP A 81 2.30 -15.52 -40.72
CA TRP A 81 2.91 -15.99 -39.47
C TRP A 81 3.66 -17.30 -39.71
N LYS A 82 4.94 -17.36 -39.31
CA LYS A 82 5.59 -18.65 -39.07
C LYS A 82 4.80 -19.32 -37.95
N GLN A 83 4.17 -20.45 -38.24
CA GLN A 83 3.52 -21.25 -37.21
C GLN A 83 4.55 -21.58 -36.13
N PRO A 84 4.24 -21.36 -34.84
CA PRO A 84 4.96 -22.01 -33.76
C PRO A 84 4.93 -23.53 -33.98
N ALA A 85 5.91 -24.25 -33.44
CA ALA A 85 5.86 -25.71 -33.48
C ALA A 85 4.54 -26.17 -32.84
N ALA A 86 3.78 -27.02 -33.52
CA ALA A 86 2.43 -27.45 -33.11
C ALA A 86 2.33 -27.86 -31.63
N ALA A 87 3.40 -28.41 -31.06
CA ALA A 87 3.50 -28.79 -29.65
C ALA A 87 3.38 -27.63 -28.64
N GLU A 88 3.88 -26.42 -28.95
CA GLU A 88 3.77 -25.25 -28.04
C GLU A 88 2.33 -24.75 -27.99
N ASP A 89 1.66 -24.73 -29.15
CA ASP A 89 0.25 -24.34 -29.26
C ASP A 89 -0.70 -25.38 -28.64
N ASP A 90 -0.40 -26.67 -28.75
CA ASP A 90 -1.13 -27.75 -28.08
C ASP A 90 -0.96 -27.74 -26.55
N ALA A 91 0.21 -27.32 -26.04
CA ALA A 91 0.43 -27.15 -24.60
C ALA A 91 -0.33 -25.93 -24.06
N LEU A 92 -0.22 -24.78 -24.72
CA LEU A 92 -0.98 -23.58 -24.39
C LEU A 92 -2.49 -23.84 -24.36
N TRP A 93 -3.01 -24.51 -25.40
CA TRP A 93 -4.42 -24.88 -25.48
C TRP A 93 -4.86 -25.83 -24.36
N ARG A 94 -3.98 -26.74 -23.91
CA ARG A 94 -4.30 -27.59 -22.75
C ARG A 94 -4.33 -26.79 -21.45
N ASP A 95 -3.32 -25.95 -21.23
CA ASP A 95 -3.14 -25.17 -20.00
C ASP A 95 -4.28 -24.15 -19.78
N THR A 96 -4.80 -23.54 -20.85
CA THR A 96 -5.88 -22.54 -20.75
C THR A 96 -7.30 -23.10 -20.85
N GLY A 97 -7.44 -24.39 -21.17
CA GLY A 97 -8.71 -25.00 -21.57
C GLY A 97 -9.39 -25.83 -20.50
N ARG A 98 -8.70 -26.22 -19.43
CA ARG A 98 -9.29 -27.01 -18.33
C ARG A 98 -9.40 -26.15 -17.08
N PRO A 99 -10.58 -26.05 -16.43
CA PRO A 99 -10.56 -25.84 -14.99
C PRO A 99 -9.81 -27.03 -14.41
N THR A 100 -8.67 -26.82 -13.76
CA THR A 100 -8.07 -27.89 -12.98
C THR A 100 -9.02 -28.13 -11.81
N ASP A 101 -9.61 -29.33 -11.73
CA ASP A 101 -10.47 -29.71 -10.58
C ASP A 101 -9.71 -29.55 -9.25
N VAL A 102 -8.38 -29.61 -9.31
CA VAL A 102 -7.44 -29.33 -8.22
C VAL A 102 -6.69 -28.02 -8.54
N PRO A 103 -6.76 -26.99 -7.68
CA PRO A 103 -5.97 -25.77 -7.86
C PRO A 103 -4.46 -26.07 -7.86
N SER A 104 -3.66 -25.27 -8.56
CA SER A 104 -2.19 -25.42 -8.44
C SER A 104 -1.71 -25.11 -7.02
N GLU A 105 -0.57 -25.67 -6.61
CA GLU A 105 0.07 -25.37 -5.31
C GLU A 105 0.25 -23.86 -5.09
N LYS A 106 0.58 -23.12 -6.17
CA LYS A 106 0.67 -21.65 -6.12
C LYS A 106 -0.68 -20.99 -5.82
N LYS A 107 -1.76 -21.48 -6.44
CA LYS A 107 -3.12 -20.98 -6.19
C LYS A 107 -3.58 -21.33 -4.78
N GLU A 108 -3.32 -22.55 -4.30
CA GLU A 108 -3.62 -22.94 -2.92
C GLU A 108 -2.87 -22.08 -1.91
N GLN A 109 -1.57 -21.88 -2.09
CA GLN A 109 -0.76 -21.03 -1.22
C GLN A 109 -1.25 -19.58 -1.21
N PHE A 110 -1.59 -19.02 -2.38
CA PHE A 110 -2.11 -17.66 -2.49
C PHE A 110 -3.48 -17.50 -1.81
N MET A 111 -4.35 -18.51 -1.93
CA MET A 111 -5.71 -18.46 -1.37
C MET A 111 -5.77 -18.89 0.10
N ALA A 112 -4.70 -19.46 0.64
CA ALA A 112 -4.64 -19.88 2.03
C ALA A 112 -4.92 -18.69 2.97
N THR A 113 -5.83 -18.88 3.91
CA THR A 113 -6.04 -17.92 5.00
C THR A 113 -4.78 -17.83 5.86
N SER A 114 -4.07 -16.71 5.82
CA SER A 114 -2.96 -16.44 6.74
C SER A 114 -3.37 -15.47 7.84
N HIS A 115 -2.82 -15.64 9.05
CA HIS A 115 -3.00 -14.67 10.15
C HIS A 115 -2.44 -13.28 9.79
N SER A 116 -1.48 -13.21 8.87
CA SER A 116 -0.91 -11.95 8.35
C SER A 116 -1.80 -11.22 7.33
N ASP A 117 -2.81 -11.86 6.75
CA ASP A 117 -3.76 -11.20 5.84
C ASP A 117 -4.77 -10.33 6.58
N ILE A 118 -4.88 -10.51 7.90
CA ILE A 118 -5.71 -9.70 8.82
C ILE A 118 -4.90 -8.55 9.42
N ALA A 119 -3.56 -8.54 9.25
CA ALA A 119 -2.75 -7.40 9.64
C ALA A 119 -3.31 -6.18 8.90
N PRO A 120 -3.77 -5.14 9.61
CA PRO A 120 -4.32 -3.97 8.95
C PRO A 120 -3.25 -3.50 7.98
N THR A 121 -3.59 -3.51 6.69
CA THR A 121 -2.88 -2.61 5.81
C THR A 121 -3.23 -1.26 6.40
N VAL A 122 -2.27 -0.60 7.01
CA VAL A 122 -2.41 0.79 7.41
C VAL A 122 -2.47 1.58 6.11
N ILE A 123 -3.62 1.47 5.43
CA ILE A 123 -4.03 2.28 4.29
C ILE A 123 -4.64 3.50 4.95
N TYR A 124 -3.79 4.43 5.35
CA TYR A 124 -4.24 5.81 5.44
C TYR A 124 -4.15 6.34 4.01
N GLY A 125 -5.31 6.44 3.34
CA GLY A 125 -5.39 6.86 1.95
C GLY A 125 -6.67 6.35 1.29
N ASP A 126 -7.54 7.28 0.91
CA ASP A 126 -8.87 7.03 0.38
C ASP A 126 -8.93 6.13 -0.86
N SER A 127 -10.14 5.60 -1.05
CA SER A 127 -10.59 4.57 -2.00
C SER A 127 -10.27 4.75 -3.50
N GLU A 128 -9.65 5.85 -3.94
CA GLU A 128 -9.44 6.12 -5.37
C GLU A 128 -8.28 5.31 -5.99
N ASP A 129 -7.25 4.96 -5.22
CA ASP A 129 -6.05 4.23 -5.70
C ASP A 129 -6.25 2.71 -5.90
N THR A 130 -7.49 2.23 -5.86
CA THR A 130 -7.80 0.80 -5.99
C THR A 130 -8.15 0.39 -7.42
N TYR A 131 -8.43 1.33 -8.33
CA TYR A 131 -8.85 0.98 -9.68
C TYR A 131 -7.66 0.54 -10.55
N ILE A 132 -7.66 -0.73 -10.93
CA ILE A 132 -6.75 -1.29 -11.93
C ILE A 132 -7.56 -1.59 -13.19
N ARG A 133 -7.13 -1.03 -14.33
CA ARG A 133 -7.82 -1.20 -15.62
C ARG A 133 -7.72 -2.65 -16.10
N PRO A 134 -8.82 -3.31 -16.52
CA PRO A 134 -8.76 -4.60 -17.22
C PRO A 134 -7.80 -4.57 -18.42
N GLY A 135 -7.02 -5.62 -18.59
CA GLY A 135 -5.93 -5.70 -19.57
C GLY A 135 -4.58 -5.24 -19.04
N SER A 136 -4.50 -4.69 -17.83
CA SER A 136 -3.23 -4.38 -17.19
C SER A 136 -2.46 -5.65 -16.83
N PHE A 137 -1.14 -5.60 -16.99
CA PHE A 137 -0.23 -6.58 -16.43
C PHE A 137 -0.01 -6.30 -14.94
N VAL A 138 -0.01 -7.34 -14.12
CA VAL A 138 0.16 -7.23 -12.67
C VAL A 138 1.14 -8.26 -12.12
N GLU A 139 1.96 -7.85 -11.14
CA GLU A 139 2.65 -8.79 -10.23
C GLU A 139 1.81 -8.97 -8.97
N LEU A 140 1.35 -10.19 -8.72
CA LEU A 140 0.54 -10.54 -7.56
C LEU A 140 1.41 -11.16 -6.46
N ARG A 141 1.37 -10.60 -5.26
CA ARG A 141 2.09 -11.14 -4.08
C ARG A 141 1.13 -11.31 -2.90
N ARG A 142 1.12 -12.51 -2.32
CA ARG A 142 0.40 -12.87 -1.08
C ARG A 142 0.98 -14.18 -0.55
N ASN A 143 1.05 -14.36 0.77
CA ASN A 143 1.52 -15.59 1.41
C ASN A 143 2.91 -16.05 0.95
N GLN A 144 3.80 -15.08 0.71
CA GLN A 144 5.15 -15.26 0.15
C GLN A 144 5.18 -15.90 -1.25
N MET A 145 4.01 -16.08 -1.88
CA MET A 145 3.85 -16.50 -3.26
C MET A 145 3.94 -15.27 -4.16
N THR A 146 4.54 -15.42 -5.33
CA THR A 146 4.41 -14.44 -6.40
C THR A 146 4.08 -15.07 -7.73
N THR A 147 3.22 -14.41 -8.49
CA THR A 147 2.89 -14.78 -9.87
C THR A 147 2.67 -13.53 -10.72
N LEU A 148 2.93 -13.65 -12.01
CA LEU A 148 2.61 -12.61 -12.99
C LEU A 148 1.29 -12.95 -13.67
N ALA A 149 0.48 -11.93 -13.91
CA ALA A 149 -0.87 -12.13 -14.44
C ALA A 149 -1.33 -10.93 -15.27
N VAL A 150 -2.42 -11.13 -16.01
CA VAL A 150 -3.16 -10.07 -16.69
C VAL A 150 -4.52 -9.94 -16.05
N LEU A 151 -4.86 -8.72 -15.62
CA LEU A 151 -6.15 -8.45 -15.02
C LEU A 151 -7.26 -8.63 -16.06
N LEU A 152 -8.23 -9.50 -15.79
CA LEU A 152 -9.36 -9.71 -16.67
C LEU A 152 -10.55 -8.81 -16.31
N ARG A 153 -10.82 -8.64 -15.01
CA ARG A 153 -11.99 -7.90 -14.54
C ARG A 153 -11.85 -7.45 -13.09
N SER A 154 -12.65 -6.45 -12.74
CA SER A 154 -12.95 -6.08 -11.36
C SER A 154 -14.45 -6.27 -11.11
N THR A 155 -14.79 -6.79 -9.94
CA THR A 155 -16.16 -7.04 -9.48
C THR A 155 -16.31 -6.51 -8.06
N LEU A 156 -17.47 -5.98 -7.70
CA LEU A 156 -17.73 -5.58 -6.32
C LEU A 156 -18.28 -6.78 -5.54
N LYS A 157 -17.58 -7.18 -4.48
CA LYS A 157 -18.03 -8.19 -3.51
C LYS A 157 -18.10 -7.55 -2.14
N ASP A 158 -19.27 -7.59 -1.50
CA ASP A 158 -19.50 -6.97 -0.18
C ASP A 158 -19.02 -5.51 -0.11
N THR A 159 -19.32 -4.72 -1.15
CA THR A 159 -18.89 -3.32 -1.37
C THR A 159 -17.39 -3.09 -1.60
N LYS A 160 -16.56 -4.15 -1.60
CA LYS A 160 -15.12 -4.07 -1.89
C LYS A 160 -14.81 -4.50 -3.33
N PRO A 161 -13.93 -3.79 -4.05
CA PRO A 161 -13.47 -4.23 -5.36
C PRO A 161 -12.58 -5.47 -5.22
N THR A 162 -13.03 -6.55 -5.85
CA THR A 162 -12.30 -7.81 -6.01
C THR A 162 -11.91 -7.99 -7.47
N PHE A 163 -10.69 -8.43 -7.71
CA PHE A 163 -10.08 -8.54 -9.03
C PHE A 163 -9.91 -9.99 -9.42
N ALA A 164 -10.00 -10.28 -10.71
CA ALA A 164 -9.70 -11.60 -11.27
C ALA A 164 -8.66 -11.48 -12.38
N SER A 165 -7.54 -12.17 -12.22
CA SER A 165 -6.38 -12.08 -13.11
C SER A 165 -5.99 -13.45 -13.67
N LEU A 166 -5.66 -13.51 -14.95
CA LEU A 166 -5.21 -14.71 -15.66
C LEU A 166 -3.70 -14.84 -15.60
N THR A 167 -3.20 -15.95 -15.05
CA THR A 167 -1.76 -16.21 -14.90
C THR A 167 -1.16 -16.90 -16.12
N ALA A 168 0.16 -17.02 -16.16
CA ALA A 168 0.85 -17.77 -17.21
C ALA A 168 0.58 -19.29 -17.19
N SER A 169 0.04 -19.84 -16.10
CA SER A 169 -0.43 -21.24 -16.04
C SER A 169 -1.80 -21.42 -16.70
N GLY A 170 -2.51 -20.34 -17.04
CA GLY A 170 -3.89 -20.39 -17.55
C GLY A 170 -4.96 -20.36 -16.45
N GLU A 171 -4.56 -20.35 -15.18
CA GLU A 171 -5.47 -20.24 -14.06
C GLU A 171 -5.92 -18.80 -13.80
N VAL A 172 -7.16 -18.65 -13.33
CA VAL A 172 -7.69 -17.36 -12.85
C VAL A 172 -7.50 -17.27 -11.33
N PHE A 173 -6.90 -16.17 -10.89
CA PHE A 173 -6.65 -15.84 -9.49
C PHE A 173 -7.56 -14.68 -9.09
N THR A 174 -8.31 -14.88 -8.02
CA THR A 174 -9.12 -13.83 -7.39
C THR A 174 -8.31 -13.15 -6.29
N HIS A 175 -8.25 -11.82 -6.29
CA HIS A 175 -7.39 -11.07 -5.37
C HIS A 175 -7.93 -9.66 -5.10
N ASP A 176 -7.34 -8.97 -4.14
CA ASP A 176 -7.62 -7.57 -3.85
C ASP A 176 -6.63 -6.67 -4.61
N ALA A 177 -6.94 -5.37 -4.72
CA ALA A 177 -5.98 -4.40 -5.25
C ALA A 177 -4.66 -4.40 -4.47
N SER A 178 -4.72 -4.80 -3.19
CA SER A 178 -3.57 -4.86 -2.31
C SER A 178 -2.56 -5.94 -2.65
N ASP A 179 -2.95 -6.98 -3.36
CA ASP A 179 -2.02 -8.04 -3.78
C ASP A 179 -1.22 -7.63 -5.01
N SER A 180 -1.67 -6.61 -5.74
CA SER A 180 -0.99 -6.09 -6.93
C SER A 180 0.15 -5.16 -6.51
N MET A 181 1.37 -5.70 -6.49
CA MET A 181 2.57 -4.95 -6.08
C MET A 181 3.24 -4.23 -7.26
N TRP A 182 2.94 -4.65 -8.49
CA TRP A 182 3.31 -3.94 -9.71
C TRP A 182 2.12 -3.91 -10.67
N VAL A 183 1.92 -2.78 -11.36
CA VAL A 183 0.90 -2.62 -12.39
C VAL A 183 1.52 -1.95 -13.61
N SER A 184 1.35 -2.56 -14.79
CA SER A 184 1.64 -1.94 -16.08
C SER A 184 0.35 -1.89 -16.90
N PRO A 185 -0.21 -0.70 -17.15
CA PRO A 185 -1.42 -0.56 -17.93
C PRO A 185 -1.22 -0.98 -19.39
N ASP A 186 -2.34 -1.17 -20.09
CA ASP A 186 -2.41 -1.38 -21.55
C ASP A 186 -1.54 -2.53 -22.08
N PHE A 187 -1.35 -3.58 -21.26
CA PHE A 187 -0.62 -4.78 -21.68
C PHE A 187 -1.44 -5.59 -22.69
N VAL A 188 -2.74 -5.77 -22.46
CA VAL A 188 -3.70 -6.39 -23.39
C VAL A 188 -4.84 -5.41 -23.65
N THR A 189 -5.34 -5.39 -24.89
CA THR A 189 -6.46 -4.51 -25.24
C THR A 189 -7.77 -4.96 -24.57
N PRO A 190 -8.66 -4.03 -24.18
CA PRO A 190 -9.94 -4.35 -23.56
C PRO A 190 -10.80 -5.35 -24.34
N ASP A 191 -10.80 -5.27 -25.68
CA ASP A 191 -11.57 -6.17 -26.55
C ASP A 191 -11.17 -7.65 -26.40
N ILE A 192 -9.86 -7.93 -26.23
CA ILE A 192 -9.37 -9.30 -26.04
C ILE A 192 -9.72 -9.78 -24.64
N VAL A 193 -9.64 -8.89 -23.65
CA VAL A 193 -9.98 -9.18 -22.26
C VAL A 193 -11.46 -9.53 -22.10
N GLU A 194 -12.35 -8.76 -22.72
CA GLU A 194 -13.78 -9.04 -22.73
C GLU A 194 -14.06 -10.42 -23.36
N GLN A 195 -13.35 -10.75 -24.43
CA GLN A 195 -13.45 -12.06 -25.08
C GLN A 195 -12.94 -13.21 -24.22
N CYS A 196 -12.12 -13.01 -23.19
CA CYS A 196 -11.66 -14.09 -22.31
C CYS A 196 -12.78 -14.68 -21.43
N GLY A 197 -13.93 -14.01 -21.33
CA GLY A 197 -15.06 -14.44 -20.51
C GLY A 197 -14.87 -14.22 -19.00
N ILE A 198 -15.95 -14.41 -18.25
CA ILE A 198 -16.02 -14.12 -16.81
C ILE A 198 -15.82 -15.35 -15.91
N GLY A 199 -15.84 -16.57 -16.45
CA GLY A 199 -15.64 -17.78 -15.67
C GLY A 199 -14.19 -17.99 -15.24
N ASP A 200 -13.94 -19.00 -14.40
CA ASP A 200 -12.58 -19.47 -14.10
C ASP A 200 -11.99 -20.25 -15.28
N ALA A 201 -12.84 -20.88 -16.09
CA ALA A 201 -12.49 -21.55 -17.35
C ALA A 201 -13.23 -20.91 -18.54
N PRO A 202 -12.73 -21.08 -19.78
CA PRO A 202 -13.46 -20.68 -20.96
C PRO A 202 -14.66 -21.60 -21.23
N GLU A 203 -15.83 -21.00 -21.47
CA GLU A 203 -17.08 -21.69 -21.82
C GLU A 203 -17.22 -21.89 -23.35
N THR A 204 -16.51 -21.09 -24.15
CA THR A 204 -16.56 -21.16 -25.62
C THR A 204 -15.16 -21.26 -26.22
N ALA A 205 -15.06 -21.81 -27.44
CA ALA A 205 -13.80 -21.87 -28.18
C ALA A 205 -13.20 -20.48 -28.47
N ALA A 206 -14.05 -19.46 -28.62
CA ALA A 206 -13.63 -18.08 -28.76
C ALA A 206 -12.97 -17.55 -27.47
N GLN A 207 -13.61 -17.79 -26.32
CA GLN A 207 -13.03 -17.44 -25.01
C GLN A 207 -11.70 -18.14 -24.76
N HIS A 208 -11.63 -19.42 -25.13
CA HIS A 208 -10.40 -20.18 -24.99
C HIS A 208 -9.27 -19.60 -25.86
N SER A 209 -9.57 -19.27 -27.12
CA SER A 209 -8.60 -18.67 -28.04
C SER A 209 -8.11 -17.30 -27.54
N ALA A 210 -8.98 -16.48 -26.96
CA ALA A 210 -8.60 -15.20 -26.35
C ALA A 210 -7.66 -15.40 -25.15
N ARG A 211 -7.95 -16.37 -24.26
CA ARG A 211 -7.06 -16.72 -23.14
C ARG A 211 -5.70 -17.23 -23.60
N VAL A 212 -5.65 -18.08 -24.62
CA VAL A 212 -4.38 -18.52 -25.25
C VAL A 212 -3.57 -17.33 -25.74
N HIS A 213 -4.21 -16.33 -26.35
CA HIS A 213 -3.53 -15.13 -26.80
C HIS A 213 -2.88 -14.37 -25.62
N VAL A 214 -3.64 -14.13 -24.55
CA VAL A 214 -3.17 -13.44 -23.35
C VAL A 214 -2.01 -14.21 -22.71
N VAL A 215 -2.16 -15.51 -22.47
CA VAL A 215 -1.12 -16.35 -21.84
C VAL A 215 0.15 -16.42 -22.70
N ARG A 216 0.01 -16.52 -24.03
CA ARG A 216 1.17 -16.50 -24.93
C ARG A 216 1.94 -15.18 -24.84
N GLN A 217 1.22 -14.04 -24.77
CA GLN A 217 1.85 -12.74 -24.61
C GLN A 217 2.55 -12.62 -23.25
N LEU A 218 1.89 -13.07 -22.18
CA LEU A 218 2.43 -13.10 -20.83
C LEU A 218 3.71 -13.95 -20.76
N ARG A 219 3.70 -15.21 -21.20
CA ARG A 219 4.89 -16.09 -21.24
C ARG A 219 6.06 -15.54 -22.06
N ARG A 220 5.78 -14.78 -23.12
CA ARG A 220 6.83 -14.09 -23.90
C ARG A 220 7.44 -12.93 -23.12
N PHE A 221 6.62 -12.21 -22.37
CA PHE A 221 7.07 -11.12 -21.51
C PHE A 221 7.87 -11.63 -20.31
N GLU A 222 7.38 -12.67 -19.62
CA GLU A 222 8.09 -13.35 -18.51
C GLU A 222 9.51 -13.74 -18.91
N ARG A 223 9.67 -14.42 -20.06
CA ARG A 223 11.01 -14.78 -20.58
C ARG A 223 11.93 -13.58 -20.80
N LYS A 224 11.39 -12.42 -21.21
CA LYS A 224 12.20 -11.19 -21.38
C LYS A 224 12.61 -10.63 -20.01
N PHE A 225 11.67 -10.62 -19.07
CA PHE A 225 11.87 -10.18 -17.70
C PHE A 225 12.89 -11.05 -16.96
N GLU A 226 12.76 -12.38 -16.98
CA GLU A 226 13.69 -13.30 -16.30
C GLU A 226 15.13 -13.14 -16.79
N ARG A 227 15.32 -12.96 -18.10
CA ARG A 227 16.65 -12.66 -18.66
C ARG A 227 17.22 -11.37 -18.08
N LYS A 228 16.39 -10.32 -17.96
CA LYS A 228 16.83 -9.04 -17.40
C LYS A 228 17.10 -9.10 -15.90
N GLN A 229 16.26 -9.80 -15.15
CA GLN A 229 16.49 -10.05 -13.73
C GLN A 229 17.81 -10.78 -13.50
N SER A 230 18.09 -11.83 -14.29
CA SER A 230 19.35 -12.56 -14.23
C SER A 230 20.56 -11.69 -14.60
N GLU A 231 20.44 -10.84 -15.62
CA GLU A 231 21.47 -9.87 -16.03
C GLU A 231 21.81 -8.86 -14.92
N TYR A 232 20.84 -8.49 -14.09
CA TYR A 232 21.01 -7.55 -12.98
C TYR A 232 21.41 -8.24 -11.67
N GLY A 233 21.11 -9.53 -11.49
CA GLY A 233 21.28 -10.25 -10.23
C GLY A 233 22.72 -10.26 -9.67
N SER A 234 23.75 -10.19 -10.51
CA SER A 234 25.15 -10.14 -10.05
C SER A 234 25.62 -8.74 -9.62
N ARG A 235 24.97 -7.68 -10.13
CA ARG A 235 25.29 -6.28 -9.83
C ARG A 235 24.46 -5.75 -8.67
N PHE A 236 23.20 -6.17 -8.59
CA PHE A 236 22.23 -5.67 -7.62
C PHE A 236 22.67 -5.75 -6.16
N PRO A 237 23.24 -6.87 -5.65
CA PRO A 237 23.67 -6.94 -4.25
C PRO A 237 24.68 -5.86 -3.85
N LYS A 238 25.51 -5.39 -4.80
CA LYS A 238 26.50 -4.34 -4.54
C LYS A 238 25.88 -2.96 -4.38
N LEU A 239 24.65 -2.77 -4.88
CA LEU A 239 23.96 -1.48 -4.78
C LEU A 239 23.55 -1.17 -3.35
N TYR A 240 23.47 -2.15 -2.44
CA TYR A 240 23.09 -1.87 -1.05
C TYR A 240 24.01 -0.83 -0.42
N ASP A 241 25.33 -0.95 -0.61
CA ASP A 241 26.30 0.01 -0.08
C ASP A 241 26.19 1.41 -0.71
N GLU A 242 25.69 1.50 -1.93
CA GLU A 242 25.45 2.78 -2.62
C GLU A 242 24.10 3.42 -2.25
N LEU A 243 23.12 2.60 -1.87
CA LEU A 243 21.73 3.03 -1.64
C LEU A 243 21.42 3.28 -0.16
N ARG A 244 22.16 2.67 0.76
CA ARG A 244 21.96 2.86 2.20
C ARG A 244 22.38 4.27 2.64
N ASN A 245 21.85 4.69 3.79
CA ASN A 245 22.30 5.92 4.43
C ASN A 245 23.79 5.80 4.82
N PRO A 246 24.60 6.85 4.64
CA PRO A 246 25.96 6.90 5.18
C PRO A 246 26.02 6.69 6.70
N ASP A 247 25.02 7.18 7.44
CA ASP A 247 24.85 6.88 8.86
C ASP A 247 24.34 5.43 9.02
N PRO A 248 25.09 4.55 9.70
CA PRO A 248 24.72 3.14 9.84
C PRO A 248 23.47 2.89 10.70
N ALA A 249 22.97 3.88 11.43
CA ALA A 249 21.75 3.77 12.23
C ALA A 249 20.48 4.26 11.50
N GLU A 250 20.64 4.97 10.39
CA GLU A 250 19.53 5.62 9.70
C GLU A 250 19.01 4.85 8.50
N TRP A 251 17.70 4.96 8.28
CA TRP A 251 17.04 4.43 7.09
C TRP A 251 17.32 5.33 5.89
N ALA A 252 17.26 4.75 4.68
CA ALA A 252 17.16 5.50 3.44
C ALA A 252 15.93 5.07 2.65
N GLU A 253 15.58 5.83 1.62
CA GLU A 253 14.49 5.51 0.69
C GLU A 253 15.01 5.53 -0.74
N VAL A 254 14.51 4.61 -1.57
CA VAL A 254 14.81 4.54 -3.00
C VAL A 254 13.56 4.19 -3.79
N LYS A 255 13.44 4.72 -5.02
CA LYS A 255 12.38 4.31 -5.95
C LYS A 255 12.88 3.25 -6.91
N THR A 256 11.97 2.38 -7.34
CA THR A 256 12.27 1.34 -8.33
C THR A 256 12.88 1.92 -9.62
N ALA A 257 12.37 3.06 -10.09
CA ALA A 257 12.85 3.71 -11.30
C ALA A 257 14.34 4.11 -11.21
N ASP A 258 14.77 4.61 -10.05
CA ASP A 258 16.15 5.02 -9.80
C ASP A 258 17.09 3.82 -9.78
N VAL A 259 16.66 2.73 -9.13
CA VAL A 259 17.41 1.47 -9.11
C VAL A 259 17.52 0.88 -10.52
N ALA A 260 16.43 0.88 -11.29
CA ALA A 260 16.44 0.42 -12.68
C ALA A 260 17.38 1.25 -13.56
N ALA A 261 17.38 2.58 -13.40
CA ALA A 261 18.29 3.47 -14.12
C ALA A 261 19.76 3.21 -13.75
N LYS A 262 20.07 3.01 -12.45
CA LYS A 262 21.42 2.65 -11.98
C LYS A 262 21.88 1.30 -12.54
N LEU A 263 21.04 0.27 -12.49
CA LEU A 263 21.36 -1.06 -13.01
C LEU A 263 21.60 -1.06 -14.52
N LYS A 264 20.82 -0.25 -15.26
CA LYS A 264 20.90 -0.17 -16.71
C LYS A 264 21.99 0.76 -17.22
N GLY A 265 22.29 1.84 -16.50
CA GLY A 265 23.19 2.92 -16.95
C GLY A 265 22.59 3.83 -18.04
N SER A 266 21.29 3.71 -18.34
CA SER A 266 20.55 4.52 -19.32
C SER A 266 19.06 4.52 -18.96
N SER A 267 18.22 5.22 -19.74
CA SER A 267 16.77 5.30 -19.48
C SER A 267 16.11 3.91 -19.41
N PRO A 268 15.50 3.51 -18.28
CA PRO A 268 14.96 2.17 -18.09
C PRO A 268 13.66 1.94 -18.87
N THR A 269 13.46 0.72 -19.35
CA THR A 269 12.17 0.26 -19.89
C THR A 269 11.29 -0.32 -18.77
N VAL A 270 10.02 -0.59 -19.06
CA VAL A 270 9.11 -1.30 -18.13
C VAL A 270 9.68 -2.63 -17.66
N VAL A 271 10.37 -3.37 -18.54
CA VAL A 271 11.00 -4.66 -18.18
C VAL A 271 12.18 -4.45 -17.22
N ASP A 272 12.97 -3.39 -17.43
CA ASP A 272 14.08 -3.05 -16.55
C ASP A 272 13.56 -2.62 -15.16
N GLY A 273 12.47 -1.84 -15.15
CA GLY A 273 11.75 -1.45 -13.92
C GLY A 273 11.22 -2.65 -13.14
N LEU A 274 10.51 -3.57 -13.80
CA LEU A 274 10.01 -4.79 -13.16
C LEU A 274 11.15 -5.69 -12.65
N ALA A 275 12.27 -5.79 -13.38
CA ALA A 275 13.44 -6.54 -12.93
C ALA A 275 14.04 -5.94 -11.65
N ALA A 276 14.19 -4.62 -11.58
CA ALA A 276 14.65 -3.92 -10.38
C ALA A 276 13.66 -4.09 -9.21
N HIS A 277 12.36 -3.91 -9.47
CA HIS A 277 11.29 -4.14 -8.50
C HIS A 277 11.38 -5.54 -7.89
N ARG A 278 11.52 -6.56 -8.74
CA ARG A 278 11.59 -7.95 -8.31
C ARG A 278 12.79 -8.21 -7.40
N LEU A 279 13.97 -7.66 -7.76
CA LEU A 279 15.18 -7.79 -6.96
C LEU A 279 15.04 -7.12 -5.59
N LEU A 280 14.46 -5.92 -5.53
CA LEU A 280 14.17 -5.21 -4.27
C LEU A 280 13.17 -5.98 -3.40
N MET A 281 12.11 -6.51 -4.00
CA MET A 281 11.11 -7.29 -3.28
C MET A 281 11.68 -8.59 -2.69
N ASP A 282 12.49 -9.30 -3.47
CA ASP A 282 13.04 -10.60 -3.07
C ASP A 282 14.16 -10.44 -2.02
N ASP A 283 14.95 -9.35 -2.07
CA ASP A 283 15.93 -8.98 -1.05
C ASP A 283 15.32 -8.17 0.11
N SER A 284 14.30 -8.77 0.73
CA SER A 284 13.65 -8.30 1.96
C SER A 284 14.56 -8.16 3.18
N PHE A 285 15.78 -8.69 3.07
CA PHE A 285 16.81 -8.56 4.09
C PHE A 285 17.33 -7.12 4.16
N HIS A 286 17.61 -6.53 2.99
CA HIS A 286 18.13 -5.16 2.87
C HIS A 286 17.06 -4.13 2.51
N TYR A 287 16.00 -4.52 1.80
CA TYR A 287 15.00 -3.60 1.27
C TYR A 287 13.58 -3.96 1.72
N LEU A 288 12.82 -3.00 2.19
CA LEU A 288 11.41 -3.19 2.54
C LEU A 288 10.53 -2.36 1.62
N ALA A 289 9.49 -2.97 1.05
CA ALA A 289 8.46 -2.22 0.34
C ALA A 289 7.88 -1.15 1.28
N HIS A 290 7.87 0.10 0.84
CA HIS A 290 7.39 1.20 1.69
C HIS A 290 5.89 0.99 2.01
N PRO A 291 5.48 0.93 3.30
CA PRO A 291 4.11 0.56 3.67
C PRO A 291 3.01 1.43 3.02
N ARG A 292 3.29 2.74 2.84
CA ARG A 292 2.37 3.73 2.23
C ARG A 292 2.69 4.02 0.75
N ALA A 293 3.90 4.52 0.49
CA ALA A 293 4.31 4.99 -0.83
C ALA A 293 4.63 3.90 -1.87
N HIS A 294 4.67 2.59 -1.52
CA HIS A 294 5.08 1.59 -2.49
C HIS A 294 4.11 1.46 -3.67
N ARG A 295 2.78 1.46 -3.46
CA ARG A 295 1.86 1.30 -4.60
C ARG A 295 1.89 2.49 -5.56
N VAL A 296 1.94 3.70 -5.01
CA VAL A 296 1.87 4.95 -5.79
C VAL A 296 3.22 5.29 -6.41
N ALA A 297 4.29 5.28 -5.62
CA ALA A 297 5.62 5.75 -6.03
C ALA A 297 6.64 4.62 -6.28
N GLN A 298 6.27 3.35 -6.04
CA GLN A 298 7.18 2.20 -6.14
C GLN A 298 8.44 2.39 -5.30
N SER A 299 8.25 2.99 -4.11
CA SER A 299 9.28 3.28 -3.10
C SER A 299 9.60 2.07 -2.21
N PHE A 300 10.87 1.96 -1.84
CA PHE A 300 11.42 0.98 -0.91
C PHE A 300 12.25 1.70 0.16
N LEU A 301 12.14 1.22 1.39
CA LEU A 301 13.03 1.57 2.49
C LEU A 301 14.29 0.70 2.41
N VAL A 302 15.46 1.32 2.51
CA VAL A 302 16.76 0.65 2.61
C VAL A 302 17.13 0.54 4.09
N ARG A 303 17.35 -0.70 4.56
CA ARG A 303 17.62 -1.01 5.96
C ARG A 303 18.96 -0.39 6.41
N PRO A 304 19.05 0.13 7.65
CA PRO A 304 20.30 0.61 8.22
C PRO A 304 21.35 -0.51 8.31
N LEU A 305 22.62 -0.14 8.20
CA LEU A 305 23.72 -1.10 8.28
C LEU A 305 23.80 -1.79 9.66
N ASN A 306 23.50 -1.08 10.74
CA ASN A 306 23.47 -1.64 12.08
C ASN A 306 22.38 -2.72 12.22
N ASP A 307 21.21 -2.48 11.63
CA ASP A 307 20.10 -3.44 11.64
C ASP A 307 20.44 -4.70 10.83
N VAL A 308 21.03 -4.54 9.65
CA VAL A 308 21.51 -5.66 8.82
C VAL A 308 22.53 -6.50 9.59
N ARG A 309 23.55 -5.87 10.17
CA ARG A 309 24.59 -6.56 10.96
C ARG A 309 24.02 -7.25 12.19
N ASN A 310 23.09 -6.60 12.90
CA ASN A 310 22.42 -7.20 14.04
C ASN A 310 21.62 -8.44 13.62
N HIS A 311 20.92 -8.34 12.48
CA HIS A 311 20.15 -9.45 11.93
C HIS A 311 21.04 -10.65 11.58
N GLU A 312 22.12 -10.42 10.83
CA GLU A 312 23.09 -11.46 10.47
C GLU A 312 23.66 -12.14 11.72
N ARG A 313 24.04 -11.35 12.71
CA ARG A 313 24.63 -11.84 13.95
C ARG A 313 23.67 -12.73 14.74
N VAL A 314 22.41 -12.32 14.89
CA VAL A 314 21.41 -13.12 15.61
C VAL A 314 21.04 -14.39 14.84
N ILE A 315 20.90 -14.32 13.51
CA ILE A 315 20.72 -15.53 12.68
C ILE A 315 21.90 -16.48 12.83
N GLU A 316 23.13 -15.97 12.89
CA GLU A 316 24.32 -16.78 13.09
C GLU A 316 24.33 -17.49 14.45
N MET A 317 23.99 -16.79 15.55
CA MET A 317 23.83 -17.40 16.88
C MET A 317 22.86 -18.58 16.83
N PHE A 318 21.82 -18.46 16.00
CA PHE A 318 20.78 -19.46 15.81
C PHE A 318 21.22 -20.67 14.97
N ARG A 319 22.35 -20.63 14.26
CA ARG A 319 22.87 -21.80 13.52
C ARG A 319 23.33 -22.92 14.45
N ASP A 320 23.81 -22.55 15.64
CA ASP A 320 24.16 -23.49 16.70
C ASP A 320 22.98 -23.67 17.67
N PRO A 321 22.37 -24.87 17.77
CA PRO A 321 21.28 -25.15 18.69
C PRO A 321 21.60 -24.91 20.17
N ASP A 322 22.87 -25.01 20.54
CA ASP A 322 23.39 -24.94 21.91
C ASP A 322 24.19 -23.65 22.15
N ASN A 323 23.96 -22.62 21.33
CA ASN A 323 24.64 -21.34 21.44
C ASN A 323 24.50 -20.74 22.85
N ALA A 324 25.64 -20.50 23.50
CA ALA A 324 25.69 -20.05 24.89
C ALA A 324 25.01 -18.69 25.13
N GLN A 325 25.05 -17.77 24.16
CA GLN A 325 24.38 -16.48 24.25
C GLN A 325 22.86 -16.64 24.25
N ILE A 326 22.31 -17.45 23.34
CA ILE A 326 20.87 -17.74 23.30
C ILE A 326 20.42 -18.42 24.61
N GLU A 327 21.16 -19.41 25.10
CA GLU A 327 20.83 -20.10 26.35
C GLU A 327 20.94 -19.18 27.59
N SER A 328 21.88 -18.24 27.58
CA SER A 328 21.97 -17.19 28.60
C SER A 328 20.72 -16.30 28.58
N PHE A 329 20.33 -15.79 27.40
CA PHE A 329 19.12 -14.98 27.24
C PHE A 329 17.86 -15.74 27.68
N VAL A 330 17.69 -16.99 27.27
CA VAL A 330 16.54 -17.84 27.63
C VAL A 330 16.41 -17.99 29.15
N ARG A 331 17.53 -18.20 29.86
CA ARG A 331 17.55 -18.32 31.33
C ARG A 331 17.12 -17.02 32.01
N LYS A 332 17.65 -15.88 31.56
CA LYS A 332 17.29 -14.54 32.06
C LYS A 332 15.80 -14.26 31.81
N ALA A 333 15.31 -14.52 30.60
CA ALA A 333 13.92 -14.35 30.21
C ALA A 333 12.96 -15.20 31.06
N ARG A 334 13.28 -16.49 31.30
CA ARG A 334 12.47 -17.35 32.18
C ARG A 334 12.40 -16.82 33.61
N SER A 335 13.50 -16.33 34.15
CA SER A 335 13.54 -15.73 35.50
C SER A 335 12.68 -14.47 35.58
N LEU A 336 12.70 -13.62 34.55
CA LEU A 336 11.84 -12.44 34.48
C LEU A 336 10.36 -12.80 34.37
N LEU A 337 10.01 -13.77 33.51
CA LEU A 337 8.63 -14.26 33.38
C LEU A 337 8.10 -14.82 34.70
N GLN A 338 8.90 -15.59 35.43
CA GLN A 338 8.51 -16.11 36.74
C GLN A 338 8.25 -14.96 37.72
N PHE A 339 9.17 -14.01 37.81
CA PHE A 339 9.06 -12.86 38.69
C PHE A 339 7.79 -12.03 38.42
N PHE A 340 7.53 -11.66 37.16
CA PHE A 340 6.37 -10.86 36.80
C PHE A 340 5.05 -11.62 36.99
N ASN A 341 5.01 -12.93 36.69
CA ASN A 341 3.83 -13.76 36.96
C ASN A 341 3.50 -13.87 38.45
N GLU A 342 4.52 -14.00 39.32
CA GLU A 342 4.33 -14.03 40.78
C GLU A 342 3.86 -12.66 41.31
N ARG A 343 4.40 -11.58 40.75
CA ARG A 343 3.99 -10.21 41.06
C ARG A 343 2.54 -9.95 40.67
N ASP A 344 2.11 -10.36 39.48
CA ASP A 344 0.73 -10.14 39.01
C ASP A 344 -0.29 -10.91 39.86
N LYS A 345 0.05 -12.12 40.31
CA LYS A 345 -0.78 -12.89 41.26
C LYS A 345 -0.92 -12.24 42.63
N SER A 346 0.06 -11.44 43.04
CA SER A 346 0.13 -10.82 44.37
C SER A 346 -0.25 -9.34 44.39
N ALA A 347 -0.48 -8.72 43.21
CA ALA A 347 -0.80 -7.31 43.10
C ALA A 347 -2.26 -6.99 43.50
N GLN A 348 -2.46 -6.01 44.38
CA GLN A 348 -3.71 -5.26 44.45
C GLN A 348 -3.67 -4.17 43.36
N HIS A 349 -4.69 -4.10 42.51
CA HIS A 349 -4.74 -3.14 41.40
C HIS A 349 -4.79 -1.68 41.90
N PRO A 350 -4.05 -0.74 41.27
CA PRO A 350 -3.15 -0.90 40.12
C PRO A 350 -1.74 -1.38 40.51
N PRO A 351 -1.01 -2.07 39.61
CA PRO A 351 0.33 -2.56 39.89
C PRO A 351 1.30 -1.41 40.19
N ARG A 352 1.95 -1.43 41.36
CA ARG A 352 3.03 -0.48 41.69
C ARG A 352 4.22 -0.69 40.73
N PRO A 353 5.12 0.29 40.55
CA PRO A 353 6.43 0.07 39.93
C PRO A 353 7.25 -0.95 40.73
N ALA A 354 8.11 -1.74 40.06
CA ALA A 354 9.07 -2.57 40.79
C ALA A 354 10.10 -1.66 41.48
N SER A 355 10.20 -1.77 42.81
CA SER A 355 11.27 -1.14 43.57
C SER A 355 12.64 -1.59 43.05
N SER A 356 13.61 -0.67 42.98
CA SER A 356 15.02 -0.91 42.63
C SER A 356 15.75 -1.90 43.55
N SER A 357 15.08 -2.39 44.60
CA SER A 357 15.57 -3.40 45.54
C SER A 357 15.57 -4.85 45.02
N HIS A 358 14.97 -5.14 43.85
CA HIS A 358 14.93 -6.50 43.31
C HIS A 358 16.19 -6.80 42.50
N ASN A 359 16.86 -7.92 42.80
CA ASN A 359 18.02 -8.38 42.05
C ASN A 359 17.58 -9.12 40.77
N LEU A 360 17.04 -8.37 39.81
CA LEU A 360 16.60 -8.91 38.52
C LEU A 360 17.79 -9.15 37.59
N PRO A 361 17.70 -10.15 36.68
CA PRO A 361 18.71 -10.35 35.64
C PRO A 361 18.90 -9.07 34.82
N LYS A 362 20.16 -8.70 34.57
CA LYS A 362 20.50 -7.59 33.69
C LYS A 362 20.79 -8.12 32.29
N PHE A 363 20.30 -7.39 31.29
CA PHE A 363 20.61 -7.69 29.89
C PHE A 363 21.99 -7.14 29.51
N ASP A 364 22.81 -8.00 28.91
CA ASP A 364 24.09 -7.65 28.32
C ASP A 364 23.94 -7.23 26.85
N GLU A 365 25.06 -7.00 26.16
CA GLU A 365 25.04 -6.56 24.76
C GLU A 365 24.44 -7.62 23.81
N ASP A 366 24.68 -8.90 24.05
CA ASP A 366 24.12 -9.96 23.20
C ASP A 366 22.62 -10.11 23.43
N ASP A 367 22.15 -9.96 24.68
CA ASP A 367 20.73 -9.88 24.98
C ASP A 367 20.08 -8.68 24.27
N GLN A 368 20.73 -7.52 24.25
CA GLN A 368 20.22 -6.33 23.56
C GLN A 368 20.09 -6.56 22.05
N ARG A 369 21.05 -7.26 21.42
CA ARG A 369 20.98 -7.68 20.01
C ARG A 369 19.77 -8.57 19.74
N ILE A 370 19.54 -9.56 20.60
CA ILE A 370 18.38 -10.47 20.54
C ILE A 370 17.08 -9.67 20.73
N ILE A 371 17.03 -8.76 21.70
CA ILE A 371 15.86 -7.91 21.95
C ILE A 371 15.53 -7.05 20.72
N LEU A 372 16.53 -6.38 20.13
CA LEU A 372 16.34 -5.60 18.91
C LEU A 372 15.83 -6.47 17.76
N PHE A 373 16.37 -7.68 17.60
CA PHE A 373 15.89 -8.64 16.62
C PHE A 373 14.42 -9.03 16.86
N LEU A 374 14.03 -9.27 18.12
CA LEU A 374 12.65 -9.57 18.49
C LEU A 374 11.70 -8.39 18.28
N ARG A 375 12.14 -7.13 18.50
CA ARG A 375 11.33 -5.95 18.18
C ARG A 375 11.01 -5.90 16.69
N GLN A 376 11.98 -6.20 15.82
CA GLN A 376 11.73 -6.31 14.38
C GLN A 376 10.87 -7.53 14.02
N ALA A 377 11.00 -8.63 14.77
CA ALA A 377 10.17 -9.82 14.61
C ALA A 377 8.72 -9.60 15.08
N ALA A 378 8.46 -8.66 15.98
CA ALA A 378 7.12 -8.31 16.45
C ALA A 378 6.30 -7.53 15.42
N MET A 379 6.93 -7.01 14.36
CA MET A 379 6.26 -6.27 13.31
C MET A 379 5.35 -7.16 12.45
N SER A 380 4.04 -7.08 12.67
CA SER A 380 3.07 -7.70 11.79
C SER A 380 3.04 -7.00 10.44
N ARG A 381 3.33 -7.75 9.36
CA ARG A 381 3.36 -7.25 7.98
C ARG A 381 2.61 -8.20 7.08
N ARG A 382 2.05 -7.67 5.99
CA ARG A 382 1.53 -8.51 4.92
C ARG A 382 2.65 -9.39 4.38
N SER A 383 2.30 -10.63 4.07
CA SER A 383 3.20 -11.66 3.54
C SER A 383 3.55 -11.45 2.06
N VAL A 384 3.76 -10.18 1.64
CA VAL A 384 4.15 -9.82 0.27
C VAL A 384 5.66 -9.94 0.05
N GLN A 385 6.44 -9.84 1.12
CA GLN A 385 7.88 -10.10 1.13
C GLN A 385 8.20 -11.25 2.07
N ARG A 386 9.38 -11.87 1.90
CA ARG A 386 9.87 -12.91 2.81
C ARG A 386 10.13 -12.32 4.18
N ASP A 387 9.76 -13.06 5.22
CA ASP A 387 10.11 -12.72 6.59
C ASP A 387 11.30 -13.56 7.09
N TRP A 388 12.37 -12.88 7.46
CA TRP A 388 13.59 -13.48 7.99
C TRP A 388 13.59 -13.60 9.52
N TYR A 389 12.66 -12.91 10.19
CA TYR A 389 12.64 -12.79 11.65
C TYR A 389 11.79 -13.85 12.32
N LEU A 390 10.54 -14.02 11.86
CA LEU A 390 9.52 -14.75 12.61
C LEU A 390 9.97 -16.17 12.96
N ALA A 391 10.48 -16.95 12.00
CA ALA A 391 10.91 -18.33 12.25
C ALA A 391 11.92 -18.46 13.40
N HIS A 392 12.89 -17.54 13.47
CA HIS A 392 13.90 -17.50 14.53
C HIS A 392 13.30 -17.07 15.87
N ALA A 393 12.46 -16.04 15.86
CA ALA A 393 11.74 -15.59 17.05
C ALA A 393 10.83 -16.70 17.63
N MET A 394 10.11 -17.44 16.79
CA MET A 394 9.28 -18.56 17.22
C MET A 394 10.11 -19.66 17.88
N ARG A 395 11.31 -19.95 17.35
CA ARG A 395 12.19 -20.94 17.98
C ARG A 395 12.66 -20.47 19.35
N LEU A 396 12.94 -19.17 19.53
CA LEU A 396 13.29 -18.61 20.82
C LEU A 396 12.14 -18.69 21.82
N LEU A 397 10.93 -18.26 21.44
CA LEU A 397 9.74 -18.33 22.30
C LEU A 397 9.47 -19.77 22.76
N LYS A 398 9.59 -20.74 21.85
CA LYS A 398 9.51 -22.17 22.17
C LYS A 398 10.59 -22.60 23.18
N LYS A 399 11.85 -22.16 23.02
CA LYS A 399 12.92 -22.42 24.00
C LYS A 399 12.61 -21.80 25.35
N VAL A 400 12.03 -20.60 25.42
CA VAL A 400 11.62 -19.96 26.68
C VAL A 400 10.41 -20.65 27.32
N ALA A 401 9.73 -21.54 26.59
CA ALA A 401 8.45 -22.14 26.94
C ALA A 401 7.30 -21.11 27.02
N PHE A 402 7.38 -20.07 26.18
CA PHE A 402 6.32 -19.09 26.00
C PHE A 402 5.36 -19.60 24.91
N PHE A 403 4.25 -20.20 25.32
CA PHE A 403 3.29 -20.83 24.42
C PHE A 403 1.90 -20.24 24.58
N THR A 404 1.20 -20.10 23.46
CA THR A 404 -0.23 -19.81 23.42
C THR A 404 -0.96 -21.13 23.16
N SER A 405 -1.68 -21.65 24.16
CA SER A 405 -2.28 -22.99 24.17
C SER A 405 -3.00 -23.34 22.86
N GLY A 406 -2.44 -24.31 22.11
CA GLY A 406 -3.04 -24.88 20.89
C GLY A 406 -3.03 -23.97 19.66
N LYS A 407 -2.36 -22.81 19.70
CA LYS A 407 -2.28 -21.87 18.57
C LYS A 407 -0.88 -21.78 18.00
N ALA A 408 -0.80 -21.55 16.69
CA ALA A 408 0.47 -21.18 16.06
C ALA A 408 0.91 -19.83 16.61
N LEU A 409 2.19 -19.72 16.96
CA LEU A 409 2.77 -18.46 17.40
C LEU A 409 2.83 -17.47 16.22
N THR A 410 2.62 -16.19 16.52
CA THR A 410 2.49 -15.08 15.58
C THR A 410 3.42 -13.92 15.94
N HIS A 411 3.48 -12.89 15.10
CA HIS A 411 4.15 -11.63 15.41
C HIS A 411 3.67 -11.01 16.73
N SER A 412 2.37 -11.04 16.98
CA SER A 412 1.76 -10.51 18.20
C SER A 412 2.16 -11.29 19.46
N ASP A 413 2.44 -12.60 19.34
CA ASP A 413 3.00 -13.38 20.45
C ASP A 413 4.44 -12.94 20.78
N VAL A 414 5.23 -12.53 19.79
CA VAL A 414 6.56 -11.94 20.03
C VAL A 414 6.44 -10.64 20.80
N PHE A 415 5.52 -9.76 20.41
CA PHE A 415 5.30 -8.50 21.11
C PHE A 415 4.81 -8.73 22.54
N SER A 416 3.87 -9.67 22.73
CA SER A 416 3.37 -10.09 24.04
C SER A 416 4.50 -10.63 24.92
N PHE A 417 5.41 -11.41 24.34
CA PHE A 417 6.61 -11.88 25.04
C PHE A 417 7.50 -10.70 25.49
N LEU A 418 7.76 -9.71 24.63
CA LEU A 418 8.54 -8.52 24.97
C LEU A 418 7.92 -7.73 26.14
N LYS A 419 6.58 -7.61 26.20
CA LYS A 419 5.90 -7.02 27.36
C LYS A 419 6.06 -7.87 28.61
N ALA A 420 5.90 -9.19 28.48
CA ALA A 420 5.95 -10.13 29.60
C ALA A 420 7.33 -10.19 30.30
N ILE A 421 8.42 -9.88 29.58
CA ILE A 421 9.77 -9.77 30.15
C ILE A 421 10.13 -8.34 30.58
N GLY A 422 9.21 -7.38 30.47
CA GLY A 422 9.41 -5.98 30.87
C GLY A 422 10.28 -5.16 29.91
N VAL A 423 10.47 -5.61 28.67
CA VAL A 423 11.19 -4.86 27.63
C VAL A 423 10.29 -3.84 26.94
N ALA A 424 9.03 -4.21 26.72
CA ALA A 424 8.00 -3.32 26.19
C ALA A 424 7.03 -2.91 27.30
N ALA A 425 6.56 -1.67 27.28
CA ALA A 425 5.63 -1.20 28.31
C ALA A 425 4.20 -1.75 28.07
N PRO A 426 3.36 -1.86 29.12
CA PRO A 426 1.98 -2.37 28.97
C PRO A 426 1.12 -1.57 27.98
N TRP A 427 1.36 -0.26 27.87
CA TRP A 427 0.66 0.66 26.97
C TRP A 427 1.30 0.77 25.59
N GLU A 428 2.49 0.19 25.36
CA GLU A 428 3.08 0.15 24.02
C GLU A 428 2.25 -0.74 23.11
N ASP A 429 2.11 -0.29 21.86
CA ASP A 429 1.37 -0.96 20.80
C ASP A 429 2.30 -1.54 19.72
N GLU A 430 1.85 -2.58 19.02
CA GLU A 430 2.62 -3.24 17.95
C GLU A 430 3.00 -2.26 16.82
N SER A 431 2.17 -1.26 16.57
CA SER A 431 2.42 -0.22 15.55
C SER A 431 3.73 0.53 15.77
N TRP A 432 4.21 0.66 17.01
CA TRP A 432 5.47 1.34 17.36
C TRP A 432 6.71 0.61 16.84
N THR A 433 6.56 -0.64 16.38
CA THR A 433 7.64 -1.41 15.77
C THR A 433 7.83 -1.11 14.27
N MET A 434 6.88 -0.43 13.61
CA MET A 434 6.99 -0.04 12.19
C MET A 434 8.18 0.91 11.98
N PRO A 435 9.01 0.82 10.93
CA PRO A 435 10.26 1.60 10.84
C PRO A 435 10.03 3.11 10.80
N HIS A 436 8.92 3.56 10.18
CA HIS A 436 8.52 4.97 10.19
C HIS A 436 8.02 5.39 11.58
N MET A 437 7.21 4.58 12.28
CA MET A 437 6.79 4.87 13.67
C MET A 437 7.89 4.65 14.69
N TYR A 438 8.87 3.80 14.39
CA TYR A 438 10.04 3.51 15.21
C TYR A 438 11.04 4.65 15.11
N ALA A 439 11.23 5.22 13.91
CA ALA A 439 11.95 6.48 13.72
C ALA A 439 11.26 7.65 14.44
N LEU A 440 9.92 7.73 14.37
CA LEU A 440 9.12 8.72 15.12
C LEU A 440 9.16 8.49 16.65
N SER A 441 9.19 7.24 17.13
CA SER A 441 9.21 6.91 18.56
C SER A 441 10.62 6.89 19.19
N LYS A 442 11.67 6.88 18.36
CA LYS A 442 13.07 7.00 18.78
C LYS A 442 13.44 8.38 19.32
N GLY A 443 12.52 9.34 19.31
CA GLY A 443 12.64 10.38 20.31
C GLY A 443 11.36 11.16 20.57
N ALA A 444 11.53 12.12 21.47
CA ALA A 444 10.54 13.16 21.67
C ALA A 444 10.19 13.83 20.33
N PRO A 445 8.99 14.43 20.19
CA PRO A 445 8.67 15.25 19.02
C PRO A 445 9.86 16.16 18.65
N GLY A 446 10.38 16.07 17.41
CA GLY A 446 11.55 16.84 16.95
C GLY A 446 12.90 16.11 17.04
N SER A 447 12.92 14.78 17.09
CA SER A 447 14.14 13.99 17.36
C SER A 447 14.77 13.34 16.14
N SER A 448 13.99 13.09 15.08
CA SER A 448 14.57 12.63 13.82
C SER A 448 15.22 13.82 13.09
N ALA A 449 16.36 13.61 12.43
CA ALA A 449 16.99 14.65 11.60
C ALA A 449 16.00 15.21 10.55
N ARG A 450 15.04 14.37 10.13
CA ARG A 450 13.92 14.68 9.25
C ARG A 450 12.95 15.70 9.87
N GLU A 451 12.45 15.46 11.09
CA GLU A 451 11.60 16.40 11.82
C GLU A 451 12.33 17.70 12.12
N GLN A 452 13.61 17.61 12.50
CA GLN A 452 14.43 18.79 12.78
C GLN A 452 14.60 19.68 11.54
N ARG A 453 14.78 19.08 10.35
CA ARG A 453 14.84 19.84 9.09
C ARG A 453 13.50 20.46 8.75
N HIS A 454 12.39 19.73 8.93
CA HIS A 454 11.04 20.26 8.73
C HIS A 454 10.72 21.43 9.64
N GLU A 455 11.03 21.30 10.93
CA GLU A 455 10.88 22.35 11.94
C GLU A 455 11.77 23.55 11.62
N GLN A 456 13.03 23.31 11.22
CA GLN A 456 13.94 24.37 10.78
C GLN A 456 13.40 25.12 9.57
N LEU A 457 12.93 24.41 8.55
CA LEU A 457 12.33 25.01 7.34
C LEU A 457 11.09 25.81 7.70
N ALA A 458 10.20 25.27 8.54
CA ALA A 458 8.99 25.97 9.00
C ALA A 458 9.29 27.29 9.73
N GLN A 459 10.43 27.36 10.42
CA GLN A 459 10.88 28.58 11.08
C GLN A 459 11.57 29.59 10.15
N GLN A 460 11.88 29.22 8.89
CA GLN A 460 12.47 30.13 7.92
C GLN A 460 11.45 31.16 7.44
N ARG A 461 11.85 32.43 7.50
CA ARG A 461 11.06 33.53 6.93
C ARG A 461 11.48 33.76 5.47
N PRO A 462 10.55 34.16 4.59
CA PRO A 462 10.89 34.55 3.23
C PRO A 462 11.95 35.67 3.24
N THR A 463 12.96 35.54 2.39
CA THR A 463 13.98 36.58 2.21
C THR A 463 13.40 37.75 1.39
N PRO A 464 13.90 38.99 1.57
CA PRO A 464 13.46 40.14 0.76
C PRO A 464 13.68 39.96 -0.75
N GLU A 465 14.63 39.11 -1.15
CA GLU A 465 14.94 38.82 -2.56
C GLU A 465 13.94 37.83 -3.18
N ALA A 466 13.48 36.84 -2.41
CA ALA A 466 12.37 35.97 -2.79
C ALA A 466 11.04 36.74 -2.99
N ALA A 467 10.90 37.92 -2.36
CA ALA A 467 9.77 38.84 -2.55
C ALA A 467 9.59 39.36 -3.99
N LEU A 468 10.64 39.26 -4.82
CA LEU A 468 10.68 39.83 -6.17
C LEU A 468 10.47 38.78 -7.28
N THR A 469 10.42 37.48 -6.95
CA THR A 469 10.31 36.38 -7.91
C THR A 469 9.10 35.50 -7.61
N LEU A 470 8.24 35.27 -8.62
CA LEU A 470 7.07 34.38 -8.53
C LEU A 470 7.43 32.88 -8.49
N THR A 471 8.73 32.55 -8.57
CA THR A 471 9.27 31.19 -8.51
C THR A 471 10.26 31.10 -7.34
N PRO A 472 9.78 30.97 -6.09
CA PRO A 472 10.65 30.74 -4.94
C PRO A 472 11.44 29.42 -5.13
N ASN A 473 12.63 29.35 -4.52
CA ASN A 473 13.40 28.11 -4.53
C ASN A 473 12.67 26.99 -3.74
N ALA A 474 13.14 25.75 -3.87
CA ALA A 474 12.53 24.60 -3.20
C ALA A 474 12.48 24.68 -1.67
N ASP A 475 13.18 25.64 -1.04
CA ASP A 475 13.23 25.78 0.42
C ASP A 475 12.62 27.11 0.90
N GLU A 476 11.95 27.86 0.01
CA GLU A 476 11.41 29.20 0.32
C GLU A 476 9.88 29.24 0.26
N PHE A 477 9.26 29.77 1.32
CA PHE A 477 7.84 30.10 1.33
C PHE A 477 7.52 31.27 0.40
N TYR A 478 6.27 31.35 -0.04
CA TYR A 478 5.79 32.56 -0.69
C TYR A 478 5.92 33.77 0.26
N PRO A 479 6.46 34.90 -0.22
CA PRO A 479 6.67 36.11 0.56
C PRO A 479 5.36 36.82 0.93
N ARG A 480 4.29 36.53 0.19
CA ARG A 480 2.94 37.06 0.34
C ARG A 480 1.96 36.12 -0.35
N ASP A 481 0.68 36.27 -0.02
CA ASP A 481 -0.39 35.58 -0.73
C ASP A 481 -0.46 36.04 -2.19
N ILE A 482 -0.03 35.18 -3.10
CA ILE A 482 0.04 35.48 -4.54
C ILE A 482 -1.35 35.55 -5.20
N MET A 483 -2.39 35.08 -4.53
CA MET A 483 -3.78 35.10 -5.02
C MET A 483 -4.65 36.15 -4.31
N GLN A 484 -4.04 37.05 -3.53
CA GLN A 484 -4.76 38.05 -2.73
C GLN A 484 -5.82 38.83 -3.54
N ASP A 485 -5.45 39.25 -4.76
CA ASP A 485 -6.33 40.03 -5.64
C ASP A 485 -7.53 39.23 -6.20
N LEU A 486 -7.50 37.90 -6.11
CA LEU A 486 -8.59 37.00 -6.51
C LEU A 486 -9.47 36.58 -5.32
N ARG A 487 -9.06 36.85 -4.08
CA ARG A 487 -9.82 36.45 -2.90
C ARG A 487 -11.05 37.33 -2.74
N ARG A 488 -12.14 36.69 -2.32
CA ARG A 488 -13.36 37.39 -1.92
C ARG A 488 -13.34 37.55 -0.41
N ASP A 489 -13.51 38.78 0.04
CA ASP A 489 -13.79 39.07 1.44
C ASP A 489 -15.28 38.84 1.72
N PHE A 490 -15.58 38.02 2.73
CA PHE A 490 -16.93 37.73 3.19
C PHE A 490 -17.37 38.67 4.33
N GLY A 491 -16.51 39.61 4.73
CA GLY A 491 -16.76 40.56 5.81
C GLY A 491 -17.00 39.88 7.15
N ASP A 492 -18.01 40.35 7.88
CA ASP A 492 -18.36 39.84 9.22
C ASP A 492 -19.29 38.61 9.18
N MET A 493 -19.35 37.88 8.06
CA MET A 493 -20.16 36.67 7.95
C MET A 493 -19.68 35.63 8.97
N PRO A 494 -20.56 35.12 9.86
CA PRO A 494 -20.14 34.15 10.86
C PRO A 494 -19.78 32.81 10.19
N VAL A 495 -18.56 32.36 10.47
CA VAL A 495 -18.06 31.04 10.05
C VAL A 495 -18.01 30.13 11.28
N TYR A 496 -18.66 28.99 11.19
CA TYR A 496 -18.68 27.97 12.23
C TYR A 496 -17.68 26.88 11.90
N VAL A 497 -16.66 26.72 12.74
CA VAL A 497 -15.74 25.58 12.72
C VAL A 497 -16.24 24.60 13.77
N ILE A 498 -16.58 23.38 13.34
CA ILE A 498 -17.24 22.39 14.19
C ILE A 498 -16.34 21.16 14.31
N ASP A 499 -15.53 21.15 15.36
CA ASP A 499 -14.51 20.12 15.59
C ASP A 499 -14.56 19.55 17.01
N ASP A 500 -13.83 18.45 17.20
CA ASP A 500 -13.57 17.89 18.52
C ASP A 500 -12.80 18.90 19.39
N PRO A 501 -13.12 19.08 20.69
CA PRO A 501 -12.39 19.99 21.58
C PRO A 501 -10.87 19.78 21.64
N GLU A 502 -10.39 18.57 21.31
CA GLU A 502 -8.96 18.26 21.28
C GLU A 502 -8.28 18.48 19.92
N ALA A 503 -9.03 18.88 18.89
CA ALA A 503 -8.54 19.10 17.53
C ALA A 503 -7.33 20.05 17.49
N LYS A 504 -6.36 19.70 16.64
CA LYS A 504 -5.06 20.37 16.54
C LYS A 504 -4.85 21.12 15.22
N GLU A 505 -5.64 20.80 14.23
CA GLU A 505 -5.68 21.36 12.87
C GLU A 505 -7.16 21.65 12.60
N LEU A 506 -7.46 22.85 12.08
CA LEU A 506 -8.82 23.31 11.78
C LEU A 506 -8.89 23.58 10.27
N ASP A 507 -9.40 22.61 9.52
CA ASP A 507 -9.29 22.60 8.06
C ASP A 507 -10.49 23.25 7.38
N ASP A 508 -11.67 23.20 7.99
CA ASP A 508 -12.91 23.65 7.38
C ASP A 508 -13.77 24.53 8.29
N GLY A 509 -14.58 25.36 7.65
CA GLY A 509 -15.60 26.17 8.29
C GLY A 509 -16.83 26.30 7.39
N VAL A 510 -18.01 26.38 8.00
CA VAL A 510 -19.27 26.52 7.28
C VAL A 510 -19.95 27.84 7.62
N SER A 511 -20.55 28.47 6.61
CA SER A 511 -21.46 29.60 6.81
C SER A 511 -22.67 29.45 5.89
N VAL A 512 -23.78 30.05 6.30
CA VAL A 512 -25.05 29.99 5.57
C VAL A 512 -25.55 31.40 5.35
N GLU A 513 -25.93 31.70 4.11
CA GLU A 513 -26.44 33.00 3.69
C GLU A 513 -27.78 32.81 2.96
N PRO A 514 -28.89 33.44 3.41
CA PRO A 514 -30.16 33.36 2.71
C PRO A 514 -30.06 33.91 1.28
N VAL A 515 -30.72 33.29 0.31
CA VAL A 515 -30.80 33.84 -1.05
C VAL A 515 -31.73 35.05 -1.04
N GLU A 516 -31.26 36.20 -1.51
CA GLU A 516 -32.06 37.43 -1.54
C GLU A 516 -33.38 37.22 -2.32
N GLY A 517 -34.50 37.52 -1.68
CA GLY A 517 -35.84 37.38 -2.27
C GLY A 517 -36.46 35.99 -2.21
N SER A 518 -35.77 35.00 -1.63
CA SER A 518 -36.29 33.65 -1.40
C SER A 518 -36.50 33.39 0.09
N SER A 519 -37.62 32.75 0.47
CA SER A 519 -37.88 32.36 1.86
C SER A 519 -37.34 30.97 2.21
N ASP A 520 -37.04 30.17 1.19
CA ASP A 520 -36.82 28.73 1.32
C ASP A 520 -35.45 28.28 0.75
N GLU A 521 -34.62 29.22 0.28
CA GLU A 521 -33.32 28.94 -0.32
C GLU A 521 -32.18 29.65 0.44
N SER A 522 -31.02 29.00 0.49
CA SER A 522 -29.82 29.55 1.13
C SER A 522 -28.58 29.08 0.38
N TRP A 523 -27.58 29.96 0.30
CA TRP A 523 -26.21 29.62 -0.04
C TRP A 523 -25.53 28.98 1.17
N ILE A 524 -24.78 27.90 0.91
CA ILE A 524 -23.86 27.31 1.86
C ILE A 524 -22.46 27.61 1.35
N HIS A 525 -21.66 28.29 2.15
CA HIS A 525 -20.25 28.53 1.85
C HIS A 525 -19.41 27.59 2.72
N ILE A 526 -18.56 26.81 2.05
CA ILE A 526 -17.57 25.94 2.69
C ILE A 526 -16.21 26.62 2.55
N HIS A 527 -15.65 27.03 3.68
CA HIS A 527 -14.36 27.68 3.79
C HIS A 527 -13.32 26.63 4.11
N ILE A 528 -12.27 26.51 3.30
CA ILE A 528 -11.19 25.54 3.52
C ILE A 528 -9.91 26.30 3.81
N ALA A 529 -9.16 25.88 4.82
CA ALA A 529 -7.83 26.40 5.11
C ALA A 529 -6.94 26.28 3.86
N ASP A 530 -6.22 27.35 3.54
CA ASP A 530 -5.42 27.42 2.32
C ASP A 530 -3.92 27.48 2.65
N PRO A 531 -3.29 26.36 3.05
CA PRO A 531 -1.84 26.34 3.33
C PRO A 531 -1.01 26.63 2.07
N THR A 532 -1.60 26.51 0.87
CA THR A 532 -0.93 26.79 -0.40
C THR A 532 -0.67 28.28 -0.64
N MET A 533 -1.28 29.16 0.18
CA MET A 533 -0.95 30.58 0.20
C MET A 533 0.51 30.84 0.57
N TYR A 534 1.13 29.94 1.36
CA TYR A 534 2.53 30.03 1.78
C TYR A 534 3.41 29.00 1.08
N LEU A 535 2.87 27.83 0.73
CA LEU A 535 3.64 26.70 0.23
C LEU A 535 3.55 26.57 -1.30
N HIS A 536 4.68 26.74 -1.97
CA HIS A 536 4.82 26.48 -3.39
C HIS A 536 4.87 24.97 -3.69
N PRO A 537 4.31 24.45 -4.80
CA PRO A 537 4.25 23.01 -5.06
C PRO A 537 5.62 22.31 -5.13
N GLN A 538 6.71 23.05 -5.37
CA GLN A 538 8.08 22.50 -5.41
C GLN A 538 8.80 22.67 -4.07
N HIS A 539 8.16 23.25 -3.05
CA HIS A 539 8.73 23.40 -1.72
C HIS A 539 9.04 22.01 -1.11
N GLU A 540 10.10 21.89 -0.31
CA GLU A 540 10.53 20.63 0.29
C GLU A 540 9.41 20.05 1.17
N ILE A 541 8.76 20.91 1.99
CA ILE A 541 7.58 20.53 2.79
C ILE A 541 6.43 20.03 1.89
N SER A 542 6.20 20.64 0.72
CA SER A 542 5.16 20.18 -0.22
C SER A 542 5.53 18.87 -0.93
N ALA A 543 6.80 18.68 -1.27
CA ALA A 543 7.31 17.41 -1.77
C ALA A 543 7.17 16.30 -0.73
N PHE A 544 7.45 16.60 0.52
CA PHE A 544 7.27 15.71 1.65
C PHE A 544 5.81 15.38 1.92
N ALA A 545 4.95 16.40 2.00
CA ALA A 545 3.52 16.24 2.23
C ALA A 545 2.90 15.28 1.22
N ARG A 546 3.30 15.40 -0.05
CA ARG A 546 2.92 14.47 -1.12
C ARG A 546 3.43 13.05 -0.91
N GLN A 547 4.58 12.84 -0.27
CA GLN A 547 5.13 11.50 -0.02
C GLN A 547 4.41 10.78 1.13
N ILE A 548 4.04 11.50 2.20
CA ILE A 548 3.36 10.91 3.36
C ILE A 548 1.84 10.84 3.21
N ALA A 549 1.29 11.63 2.29
CA ALA A 549 -0.12 11.72 1.87
C ALA A 549 -1.11 12.21 2.94
N THR A 550 -0.95 11.82 4.21
CA THR A 550 -1.90 12.11 5.29
C THR A 550 -1.21 12.19 6.66
N THR A 551 -1.82 12.97 7.57
CA THR A 551 -1.39 13.14 8.97
C THR A 551 -1.64 11.83 9.70
N VAL A 552 -0.64 11.34 10.43
CA VAL A 552 -0.79 10.09 11.18
C VAL A 552 -1.34 10.43 12.56
N VAL A 553 -2.61 10.11 12.76
CA VAL A 553 -3.27 10.20 14.06
C VAL A 553 -3.42 8.79 14.63
N THR A 554 -2.73 8.54 15.75
CA THR A 554 -2.95 7.35 16.59
C THR A 554 -3.35 7.81 17.98
N PRO A 555 -3.94 6.95 18.84
CA PRO A 555 -4.28 7.33 20.20
C PRO A 555 -3.08 7.82 21.04
N GLN A 556 -1.84 7.57 20.58
CA GLN A 556 -0.62 7.92 21.30
C GLN A 556 0.29 8.93 20.56
N VAL A 557 0.14 9.09 19.24
CA VAL A 557 1.04 9.92 18.40
C VAL A 557 0.21 10.70 17.37
N LEU A 558 0.48 12.01 17.26
CA LEU A 558 0.07 12.87 16.15
C LEU A 558 1.33 13.28 15.38
N ASP A 559 1.53 12.72 14.19
CA ASP A 559 2.60 13.10 13.27
C ASP A 559 1.99 13.92 12.11
N ARG A 560 2.19 15.23 12.17
CA ARG A 560 1.57 16.21 11.28
C ARG A 560 2.25 16.24 9.92
N ILE A 561 1.46 16.40 8.86
CA ILE A 561 2.04 16.61 7.53
C ILE A 561 2.77 17.94 7.43
N LEU A 562 2.16 18.98 7.97
CA LEU A 562 2.65 20.35 7.95
C LEU A 562 3.02 20.74 9.38
N ALA A 563 4.18 21.35 9.55
CA ALA A 563 4.54 21.99 10.80
C ALA A 563 3.57 23.18 11.05
N PRO A 564 3.21 23.45 12.32
CA PRO A 564 2.27 24.51 12.69
C PRO A 564 2.77 25.93 12.39
#